data_AF-A0A438CIM7-F1
#
_entry.id   AF-A0A438CIM7-F1
#
_cell.length_a   1.000
_cell.length_b   1.000
_cell.length_c   1.000
_cell.angle_alpha   90.00
_cell.angle_beta   90.00
_cell.angle_gamma   90.00
#
_symmetry.space_group_name_H-M   'P 1'
#
loop_
_entity.id
_entity.type
_entity.pdbx_description
1 polymer ?
#
loop_
_entity_poly.entity_id
_entity_poly.type
_entity_poly.pdbx_seq_one_letter_code
_entity_poly.pdbx_strand_id
1 'polypeptide(L)'
;MADILAALRSLMASHSPPLDALAVPSEDYHQSEYVSARDKRRAFVSGFTGSAGLALITMNEARLWTDGRYFLQASQELSDQWKLMRLGEDPGVDIWMADVSHLLLKFL
;
A
#
# COMPACT_ATOMS: atom_id res chain seq x y z
N MET A 1 -12.54 -13.72 8.00
CA MET A 1 -11.69 -13.61 6.80
C MET A 1 -10.26 -13.97 7.18
N ALA A 2 -9.48 -14.59 6.29
CA ALA A 2 -8.05 -14.76 6.51
C ALA A 2 -7.38 -13.38 6.64
N ASP A 3 -6.41 -13.24 7.55
CA ASP A 3 -5.62 -12.01 7.68
C ASP A 3 -4.69 -11.88 6.46
N ILE A 4 -5.10 -11.06 5.49
CA ILE A 4 -4.38 -10.84 4.24
C ILE A 4 -2.98 -10.25 4.51
N LEU A 5 -2.86 -9.35 5.47
CA LEU A 5 -1.58 -8.73 5.81
C LEU A 5 -0.62 -9.76 6.41
N ALA A 6 -1.10 -10.64 7.29
CA ALA A 6 -0.28 -11.73 7.83
C ALA A 6 0.19 -12.69 6.73
N ALA A 7 -0.70 -13.06 5.81
CA ALA A 7 -0.34 -13.92 4.68
C ALA A 7 0.69 -13.25 3.75
N LEU A 8 0.51 -11.98 3.41
CA LEU A 8 1.46 -11.22 2.59
C LEU A 8 2.82 -11.08 3.28
N ARG A 9 2.86 -10.77 4.58
CA ARG A 9 4.12 -10.67 5.34
C ARG A 9 4.85 -12.01 5.41
N SER A 10 4.14 -13.12 5.52
CA SER A 10 4.74 -14.46 5.44
C SER A 10 5.37 -14.71 4.07
N LEU A 11 4.69 -14.33 2.98
CA LEU A 11 5.22 -14.44 1.61
C LEU A 11 6.44 -13.55 1.41
N MET A 12 6.38 -12.28 1.87
CA MET A 12 7.50 -11.33 1.84
C MET A 12 8.74 -11.87 2.54
N ALA A 13 8.58 -12.50 3.72
CA ALA A 13 9.67 -13.11 4.47
C ALA A 13 10.25 -14.36 3.77
N SER A 14 9.41 -15.12 3.05
CA SER A 14 9.82 -16.33 2.33
C SER A 14 10.50 -16.06 0.97
N HIS A 15 10.38 -14.84 0.44
CA HIS A 15 11.03 -14.43 -0.80
C HIS A 15 12.56 -14.42 -0.63
N SER A 16 13.30 -14.59 -1.74
CA SER A 16 14.76 -14.60 -1.73
C SER A 16 15.31 -13.59 -2.75
N PRO A 17 15.88 -12.44 -2.30
CA PRO A 17 16.06 -12.03 -0.90
C PRO A 17 14.73 -11.66 -0.21
N PRO A 18 14.63 -11.68 1.13
CA PRO A 18 13.43 -11.23 1.83
C PRO A 18 13.04 -9.81 1.43
N LEU A 19 11.74 -9.54 1.32
CA LEU A 19 11.21 -8.21 0.97
C LEU A 19 10.89 -7.43 2.25
N ASP A 20 11.47 -6.23 2.40
CA ASP A 20 11.19 -5.35 3.53
C ASP A 20 9.85 -4.59 3.37
N ALA A 21 9.47 -4.32 2.12
CA ALA A 21 8.26 -3.61 1.76
C ALA A 21 7.65 -4.11 0.44
N LEU A 22 6.33 -3.97 0.32
CA LEU A 22 5.56 -4.24 -0.90
C LEU A 22 4.71 -3.01 -1.23
N ALA A 23 4.99 -2.40 -2.38
CA ALA A 23 4.19 -1.31 -2.95
C ALA A 23 3.12 -1.88 -3.88
N VAL A 24 1.86 -1.46 -3.69
CA VAL A 24 0.70 -1.89 -4.48
C VAL A 24 0.00 -0.66 -5.06
N PRO A 25 0.32 -0.29 -6.32
CA PRO A 25 -0.27 0.86 -7.00
C PRO A 25 -1.72 0.60 -7.41
N SER A 26 -2.37 1.64 -7.94
CA SER A 26 -3.74 1.54 -8.48
C SER A 26 -3.76 0.90 -9.86
N GLU A 27 -2.72 1.19 -10.61
CA GLU A 27 -2.56 0.93 -12.02
C GLU A 27 -2.17 -0.54 -12.29
N ASP A 28 -2.51 -1.01 -13.48
CA ASP A 28 -2.04 -2.28 -14.00
C ASP A 28 -0.66 -2.13 -14.66
N TYR A 29 -0.20 -3.20 -15.31
CA TYR A 29 1.10 -3.22 -16.01
C TYR A 29 1.18 -2.23 -17.18
N HIS A 30 0.04 -1.76 -17.68
CA HIS A 30 -0.06 -0.82 -18.80
C HIS A 30 -0.31 0.62 -18.35
N GLN A 31 -0.23 0.88 -17.04
CA GLN A 31 -0.52 2.19 -16.45
C GLN A 31 -1.94 2.67 -16.78
N SER A 32 -2.89 1.73 -16.90
CA SER A 32 -4.29 2.05 -17.18
C SER A 32 -4.89 2.86 -16.04
N GLU A 33 -5.60 3.94 -16.37
CA GLU A 33 -6.36 4.74 -15.40
C GLU A 33 -7.53 3.95 -14.79
N TYR A 34 -8.18 3.10 -15.59
CA TYR A 34 -9.23 2.20 -15.15
C TYR A 34 -8.80 0.75 -15.34
N VAL A 35 -8.58 0.06 -14.23
CA VAL A 35 -8.11 -1.33 -14.24
C VAL A 35 -9.26 -2.34 -14.20
N SER A 36 -9.00 -3.53 -14.76
CA SER A 36 -9.93 -4.64 -14.69
C SER A 36 -10.17 -5.09 -13.24
N ALA A 37 -11.29 -5.79 -12.98
CA ALA A 37 -11.55 -6.33 -11.64
C ALA A 37 -10.42 -7.24 -11.13
N ARG A 38 -9.74 -7.95 -12.04
CA ARG A 38 -8.59 -8.82 -11.73
C ARG A 38 -7.37 -8.04 -11.24
N ASP A 39 -7.23 -6.78 -11.68
CA ASP A 39 -6.07 -5.94 -11.39
C ASP A 39 -6.30 -4.94 -10.25
N LYS A 40 -7.47 -4.99 -9.59
CA LYS A 40 -7.78 -4.21 -8.37
C LYS A 40 -7.05 -4.73 -7.13
N ARG A 41 -5.72 -4.90 -7.23
CA ARG A 41 -4.84 -5.50 -6.21
C ARG A 41 -4.82 -4.68 -4.93
N ARG A 42 -4.77 -3.35 -5.04
CA ARG A 42 -4.82 -2.44 -3.89
C ARG A 42 -6.11 -2.63 -3.09
N ALA A 43 -7.26 -2.67 -3.76
CA ALA A 43 -8.55 -2.92 -3.12
C ALA A 43 -8.62 -4.31 -2.48
N PHE A 44 -8.04 -5.33 -3.12
CA PHE A 44 -7.96 -6.67 -2.56
C PHE A 44 -7.15 -6.70 -1.25
N VAL A 45 -5.99 -6.01 -1.19
CA VAL A 45 -5.12 -6.08 0.00
C VAL A 45 -5.56 -5.15 1.14
N SER A 46 -6.16 -3.99 0.84
CA SER A 46 -6.51 -2.99 1.85
C SER A 46 -8.00 -2.85 2.13
N GLY A 47 -8.87 -3.37 1.26
CA GLY A 47 -10.30 -3.10 1.29
C GLY A 47 -10.70 -1.75 0.68
N PHE A 48 -9.75 -0.87 0.38
CA PHE A 48 -10.04 0.47 -0.15
C PHE A 48 -10.35 0.48 -1.66
N THR A 49 -11.55 0.93 -2.01
CA THR A 49 -12.13 0.81 -3.36
C THR A 49 -12.10 2.09 -4.20
N GLY A 50 -11.56 3.20 -3.67
CA GLY A 50 -11.37 4.44 -4.44
C GLY A 50 -10.50 4.24 -5.69
N SER A 51 -10.56 5.10 -6.71
CA SER A 51 -9.84 4.81 -7.96
C SER A 51 -8.33 5.03 -7.86
N ALA A 52 -7.88 5.98 -7.05
CA ALA A 52 -6.48 6.39 -6.94
C ALA A 52 -5.90 6.13 -5.55
N GLY A 53 -4.62 5.78 -5.49
CA GLY A 53 -3.86 5.62 -4.27
C GLY A 53 -2.71 4.61 -4.37
N LEU A 54 -1.87 4.59 -3.33
CA LEU A 54 -0.73 3.68 -3.21
C LEU A 54 -0.81 3.00 -1.84
N ALA A 55 -0.92 1.68 -1.83
CA ALA A 55 -0.74 0.91 -0.61
C ALA A 55 0.74 0.52 -0.46
N LEU A 56 1.27 0.66 0.75
CA LEU A 56 2.59 0.19 1.13
C LEU A 56 2.46 -0.71 2.35
N ILE A 57 2.94 -1.93 2.22
CA ILE A 57 2.93 -2.93 3.30
C ILE A 57 4.38 -3.20 3.66
N THR A 58 4.72 -3.00 4.93
CA THR A 58 6.00 -3.42 5.49
C THR A 58 5.79 -4.61 6.42
N MET A 59 6.87 -5.13 7.00
CA MET A 59 6.80 -6.22 7.98
C MET A 59 6.00 -5.86 9.24
N ASN A 60 5.86 -4.57 9.57
CA ASN A 60 5.24 -4.08 10.80
C ASN A 60 4.08 -3.10 10.57
N GLU A 61 4.02 -2.41 9.44
CA GLU A 61 3.04 -1.37 9.16
C GLU A 61 2.32 -1.62 7.82
N ALA A 62 1.14 -1.03 7.67
CA ALA A 62 0.42 -0.96 6.40
C ALA A 62 -0.13 0.46 6.25
N ARG A 63 0.19 1.12 5.14
CA ARG A 63 -0.10 2.53 4.90
C ARG A 63 -0.73 2.71 3.53
N LEU A 64 -1.73 3.58 3.43
CA LEU A 64 -2.39 3.88 2.16
C LEU A 64 -2.41 5.37 1.90
N TRP A 65 -1.71 5.80 0.84
CA TRP A 65 -1.78 7.16 0.32
C TRP A 65 -2.93 7.28 -0.67
N THR A 66 -3.70 8.34 -0.55
CA THR A 66 -4.71 8.73 -1.54
C THR A 66 -4.86 10.24 -1.56
N ASP A 67 -5.51 10.80 -2.58
CA ASP A 67 -5.83 12.22 -2.66
C ASP A 67 -7.16 12.57 -1.96
N GLY A 68 -7.42 13.88 -1.83
CA GLY A 68 -8.54 14.45 -1.07
C GLY A 68 -9.93 14.00 -1.49
N ARG A 69 -10.11 13.49 -2.72
CA ARG A 69 -11.40 12.91 -3.17
C ARG A 69 -11.83 11.72 -2.30
N TYR A 70 -10.87 11.02 -1.71
CA TYR A 70 -11.11 9.72 -1.08
C TYR A 70 -10.80 9.67 0.41
N PHE A 71 -10.45 10.78 1.07
CA PHE A 71 -10.09 10.75 2.50
C PHE A 71 -11.21 10.17 3.38
N LEU A 72 -12.45 10.61 3.16
CA LEU A 72 -13.60 10.11 3.92
C LEU A 72 -13.84 8.62 3.62
N GLN A 73 -13.82 8.24 2.35
CA GLN A 73 -14.01 6.85 1.94
C GLN A 73 -12.94 5.93 2.55
N ALA A 74 -11.66 6.31 2.45
CA ALA A 74 -10.56 5.53 3.01
C ALA A 74 -10.67 5.40 4.54
N SER A 75 -11.10 6.46 5.24
CA SER A 75 -11.31 6.40 6.69
C SER A 75 -12.44 5.44 7.13
N GLN A 76 -13.37 5.12 6.22
CA GLN A 76 -14.50 4.23 6.48
C GLN A 76 -14.23 2.79 6.04
N GLU A 77 -13.47 2.60 4.96
CA GLU A 77 -13.20 1.28 4.37
C GLU A 77 -11.97 0.59 4.95
N LEU A 78 -10.96 1.35 5.39
CA LEU A 78 -9.73 0.78 5.94
C LEU A 78 -9.97 0.19 7.34
N SER A 79 -9.37 -0.97 7.60
CA SER A 79 -9.30 -1.52 8.95
C SER A 79 -8.30 -0.76 9.82
N ASP A 80 -8.34 -1.01 11.13
CA ASP A 80 -7.41 -0.49 12.13
C ASP A 80 -5.94 -0.88 11.90
N GLN A 81 -5.68 -1.94 11.14
CA GLN A 81 -4.33 -2.34 10.72
C GLN A 81 -3.70 -1.40 9.69
N TRP A 82 -4.51 -0.54 9.05
CA TRP A 82 -4.06 0.39 8.02
C TRP A 82 -4.04 1.83 8.54
N LYS A 83 -2.97 2.55 8.20
CA LYS A 83 -2.89 4.00 8.40
C LYS A 83 -3.16 4.72 7.08
N LEU A 84 -4.21 5.54 7.06
CA LEU A 84 -4.45 6.49 5.98
C LEU A 84 -3.36 7.57 6.00
N MET A 85 -2.80 7.82 4.82
CA MET A 85 -1.85 8.89 4.55
C MET A 85 -2.48 9.86 3.53
N ARG A 86 -2.69 11.11 3.92
CA ARG A 86 -3.41 12.12 3.13
C ARG A 86 -2.43 12.87 2.23
N LEU A 87 -2.50 12.65 0.92
CA LEU A 87 -1.64 13.37 -0.02
C LEU A 87 -1.85 14.89 0.08
N GLY A 88 -0.76 15.63 0.24
CA GLY A 88 -0.78 17.08 0.44
C GLY A 88 -0.87 17.53 1.90
N GLU A 89 -1.14 16.61 2.85
CA GLU A 89 -1.18 16.89 4.29
C GLU A 89 -0.10 16.09 5.05
N ASP A 90 0.05 14.80 4.73
CA ASP A 90 1.03 13.89 5.30
C ASP A 90 2.30 13.77 4.43
N PRO A 91 3.43 13.29 4.99
CA PRO A 91 4.62 13.00 4.20
C PRO A 91 4.33 12.06 3.02
N GLY A 92 4.90 12.41 1.85
CA GLY A 92 4.89 11.55 0.67
C GLY A 92 5.55 10.20 0.95
N VAL A 93 5.24 9.20 0.12
CA VAL A 93 5.77 7.84 0.29
C VAL A 93 7.30 7.81 0.26
N ASP A 94 7.91 8.65 -0.57
CA ASP A 94 9.35 8.85 -0.71
C ASP A 94 9.98 9.40 0.58
N ILE A 95 9.40 10.45 1.14
CA ILE A 95 9.85 11.06 2.40
C ILE A 95 9.67 10.07 3.55
N TRP A 96 8.52 9.39 3.58
CA TRP A 96 8.23 8.42 4.62
C TRP A 96 9.18 7.22 4.58
N MET A 97 9.45 6.67 3.39
CA MET A 97 10.42 5.59 3.23
C MET A 97 11.82 6.03 3.64
N ALA A 98 12.22 7.27 3.33
CA ALA A 98 13.52 7.79 3.75
C ALA A 98 13.65 7.92 5.28
N ASP A 99 12.58 8.35 5.96
CA ASP A 99 12.56 8.55 7.42
C ASP A 99 12.53 7.23 8.21
N VAL A 100 11.81 6.22 7.71
CA VAL A 100 11.74 4.88 8.33
C VAL A 100 13.02 4.07 8.08
N SER A 101 13.94 4.58 7.25
CA SER A 101 15.14 3.85 6.85
C SER A 101 16.28 3.93 7.86
N HIS A 102 16.32 2.96 8.77
CA HIS A 102 17.52 2.10 8.91
C HIS A 102 17.68 1.12 7.71
N LEU A 103 16.68 1.05 6.84
CA LEU A 103 16.59 0.28 5.60
C LEU A 103 17.24 1.04 4.43
N LEU A 104 18.55 1.23 4.50
CA LEU A 104 19.34 1.71 3.37
C LEU A 104 19.10 0.81 2.14
N LEU A 105 18.42 1.39 1.15
CA LEU A 105 18.73 1.26 -0.28
C LEU A 105 19.13 -0.15 -0.74
N LYS A 106 18.13 -0.99 -0.99
CA LYS A 106 18.24 -2.06 -2.01
C LYS A 106 17.17 -1.86 -3.08
N PHE A 107 17.29 -0.76 -3.80
CA PHE A 107 16.72 -0.63 -5.14
C PHE A 107 17.88 -0.43 -6.12
N LEU A 108 18.55 -1.53 -6.45
CA LEU A 108 19.17 -1.83 -7.74
C LEU A 108 19.19 -3.35 -7.91
#